data_AF-A0A1Q7G906-F1
#
_entry.id   AF-A0A1Q7G906-F1
#
_cell.length_a   1.000
_cell.length_b   1.000
_cell.length_c   1.000
_cell.angle_alpha   90.00
_cell.angle_beta   90.00
_cell.angle_gamma   90.00
#
_symmetry.space_group_name_H-M   'P 1'
#
loop_
_entity.id
_entity.type
_entity.pdbx_description
1 polymer ?
#
loop_
_entity_poly.entity_id
_entity_poly.type
_entity_poly.pdbx_seq_one_letter_code
_entity_poly.pdbx_strand_id
1 'polypeptide(L)'
;MIIRAALLFSQAAVISGGLWLDVPFVRQDKNACGSAVVWMVMQYWRKASTPPVAEIHRELYWEEAHGIYARDMERYLNRHAFQTFAFEAAWDDLVAHISKGRPLIVCLERNARGVPLHYVVVAGIDRDQDLVWLNDPAERKLLPMRRAEFEKQWSAMGNWTLLTLPESESIEVDTPRPAEAVLDQSELAMASSAFRAEHFTEAEKQLKSVLRIHPADHFVNDFLGTTYLLDGNFDAALKYWSRAGKPRVREIHIDPPLQIEAIRLDHTFAFSRASLLTPAAYGETRRRLDSLGVFSRYEFELTPTDIGDFDLTLRARERHGPNFVSWIRGLLYQTVYPAWWNAGGRAINLESLIRWDRDNRRGWMSLSSPLRQNSSLAYRLQLDTRNENWLRGGQTFNLRRTELSGDVHAIFKGGWNATSGVAVARRAFTNSFAGGASITYKASVQRTVLTLPEKRLTLDWSASAQLGKLFAQPSERFVKTQENVSLQWFPFSQQRNDYETKARLRLGKSFGRLPFDDLFILGLDRDTDLQLRGHPAIQSGRKGAAPMGRAYALMNAEFAKRLYANGLFRLDGVPFLDTARISSHAQWLVDSGIQLRVSVLSAFTISVSLGGDLRTGQHAILIDSMRD
;
A
#
# COMPACT_ATOMS: atom_id res chain seq x y z
N MET A 1 -3.02 14.98 -7.30
CA MET A 1 -1.89 15.90 -7.58
C MET A 1 -0.59 15.16 -7.31
N ILE A 2 -0.29 14.11 -8.11
CA ILE A 2 0.83 13.16 -7.91
C ILE A 2 1.77 13.12 -9.14
N ILE A 3 1.53 13.94 -10.17
CA ILE A 3 2.04 13.69 -11.53
C ILE A 3 3.46 14.24 -11.82
N ARG A 4 4.21 14.82 -10.88
CA ARG A 4 5.49 15.51 -11.24
C ARG A 4 6.81 14.87 -10.81
N ALA A 5 6.84 13.70 -10.16
CA ALA A 5 8.09 13.19 -9.57
C ALA A 5 8.63 11.86 -10.12
N ALA A 6 7.95 11.16 -11.04
CA ALA A 6 8.31 9.78 -11.40
C ALA A 6 8.99 9.59 -12.77
N LEU A 7 9.55 10.65 -13.36
CA LEU A 7 10.24 10.63 -14.67
C LEU A 7 11.76 10.71 -14.52
N LEU A 8 12.35 9.87 -13.67
CA LEU A 8 13.79 9.68 -13.64
C LEU A 8 14.06 8.19 -13.39
N PHE A 9 15.06 7.64 -14.10
CA PHE A 9 15.54 6.26 -14.13
C PHE A 9 15.06 5.39 -15.30
N SER A 10 15.90 5.38 -16.34
CA SER A 10 16.11 4.25 -17.24
C SER A 10 17.57 4.33 -17.69
N GLN A 11 18.37 3.31 -17.36
CA GLN A 11 19.77 3.22 -17.78
C GLN A 11 19.90 3.08 -19.31
N ALA A 12 21.08 3.47 -19.81
CA ALA A 12 21.48 3.64 -21.21
C ALA A 12 20.85 2.63 -22.18
N ALA A 13 19.90 3.11 -22.98
CA ALA A 13 19.42 2.41 -24.16
C ALA A 13 20.10 3.02 -25.39
N VAL A 14 21.01 2.28 -26.00
CA VAL A 14 21.36 2.48 -27.41
C VAL A 14 20.32 1.72 -28.21
N ILE A 15 19.16 2.34 -28.50
CA ILE A 15 18.25 1.94 -29.58
C ILE A 15 17.58 3.21 -30.15
N SER A 16 17.99 3.56 -31.37
CA SER A 16 17.41 4.48 -32.37
C SER A 16 16.48 5.62 -31.89
N GLY A 17 17.05 6.83 -31.84
CA GLY A 17 16.33 8.13 -31.90
C GLY A 17 16.91 9.20 -30.97
N GLY A 18 17.14 8.82 -29.70
CA GLY A 18 17.74 9.69 -28.68
C GLY A 18 18.82 8.98 -27.88
N LEU A 19 20.05 9.47 -28.01
CA LEU A 19 21.21 8.92 -27.34
C LEU A 19 21.53 9.77 -26.09
N TRP A 20 21.56 9.16 -24.91
CA TRP A 20 21.98 9.84 -23.69
C TRP A 20 22.80 8.93 -22.78
N LEU A 21 23.72 9.55 -22.06
CA LEU A 21 24.72 8.97 -21.18
C LEU A 21 24.24 9.14 -19.75
N ASP A 22 24.35 8.08 -18.94
CA ASP A 22 24.06 8.16 -17.49
C ASP A 22 25.22 8.81 -16.74
N VAL A 23 25.44 10.09 -17.02
CA VAL A 23 26.44 10.91 -16.31
C VAL A 23 25.90 11.17 -14.90
N PRO A 24 26.69 10.85 -13.84
CA PRO A 24 26.35 11.20 -12.46
C PRO A 24 26.03 12.69 -12.35
N PHE A 25 25.14 13.05 -11.43
CA PHE A 25 24.66 14.43 -11.28
C PHE A 25 24.82 14.90 -9.85
N VAL A 26 25.27 16.14 -9.69
CA VAL A 26 25.31 16.86 -8.43
C VAL A 26 24.74 18.26 -8.65
N ARG A 27 23.76 18.64 -7.83
CA ARG A 27 23.21 20.01 -7.82
C ARG A 27 24.10 20.91 -6.97
N GLN A 28 24.30 22.16 -7.39
CA GLN A 28 25.08 23.15 -6.64
C GLN A 28 24.42 24.54 -6.70
N ASP A 29 24.62 25.34 -5.65
CA ASP A 29 24.16 26.73 -5.55
C ASP A 29 25.01 27.68 -6.44
N LYS A 30 24.72 28.99 -6.40
CA LYS A 30 25.36 30.01 -7.25
C LYS A 30 26.89 29.91 -7.25
N ASN A 31 27.50 30.09 -8.43
CA ASN A 31 28.95 30.13 -8.68
C ASN A 31 29.72 28.79 -8.55
N ALA A 32 29.02 27.65 -8.39
CA ALA A 32 29.64 26.33 -8.25
C ALA A 32 29.40 25.39 -9.45
N CYS A 33 28.92 25.90 -10.59
CA CYS A 33 28.66 25.10 -11.80
C CYS A 33 29.91 24.41 -12.36
N GLY A 34 31.07 25.10 -12.35
CA GLY A 34 32.34 24.52 -12.82
C GLY A 34 32.80 23.30 -12.01
N SER A 35 32.72 23.36 -10.68
CA SER A 35 33.14 22.24 -9.81
C SER A 35 32.21 21.04 -9.98
N ALA A 36 30.92 21.33 -10.20
CA ALA A 36 29.93 20.30 -10.44
C ALA A 36 30.18 19.55 -11.76
N VAL A 37 30.39 20.25 -12.88
CA VAL A 37 30.62 19.57 -14.17
C VAL A 37 31.92 18.76 -14.19
N VAL A 38 32.98 19.25 -13.54
CA VAL A 38 34.25 18.51 -13.36
C VAL A 38 33.99 17.23 -12.57
N TRP A 39 33.28 17.34 -11.44
CA TRP A 39 32.93 16.17 -10.63
C TRP A 39 32.08 15.16 -11.41
N MET A 40 31.06 15.62 -12.15
CA MET A 40 30.16 14.76 -12.92
C MET A 40 30.92 13.93 -13.96
N VAL A 41 31.85 14.55 -14.68
CA VAL A 41 32.66 13.87 -15.71
C VAL A 41 33.73 12.96 -15.11
N MET A 42 34.37 13.36 -14.00
CA MET A 42 35.31 12.48 -13.29
C MET A 42 34.60 11.24 -12.73
N GLN A 43 33.43 11.42 -12.11
CA GLN A 43 32.61 10.31 -11.59
C GLN A 43 32.13 9.37 -12.69
N TYR A 44 31.79 9.91 -13.88
CA TYR A 44 31.38 9.11 -15.02
C TYR A 44 32.47 8.11 -15.45
N TRP A 45 33.73 8.54 -15.45
CA TRP A 45 34.85 7.70 -15.88
C TRP A 45 35.48 6.87 -14.75
N ARG A 46 35.63 7.42 -13.53
CA ARG A 46 36.37 6.82 -12.41
C ARG A 46 35.71 7.11 -11.05
N LYS A 47 34.57 6.46 -10.78
CA LYS A 47 33.78 6.62 -9.54
C LYS A 47 34.58 6.48 -8.24
N ALA A 48 35.50 5.52 -8.18
CA ALA A 48 36.27 5.21 -6.96
C ALA A 48 37.33 6.25 -6.59
N SER A 49 37.79 7.07 -7.55
CA SER A 49 38.95 7.96 -7.39
C SER A 49 38.60 9.44 -7.44
N THR A 50 37.31 9.78 -7.50
CA THR A 50 36.88 11.16 -7.68
C THR A 50 36.68 11.86 -6.32
N PRO A 51 37.38 12.98 -6.04
CA PRO A 51 37.21 13.74 -4.80
C PRO A 51 35.78 14.27 -4.60
N PRO A 52 35.35 14.56 -3.35
CA PRO A 52 34.09 15.24 -3.10
C PRO A 52 34.00 16.59 -3.82
N VAL A 53 32.83 16.95 -4.36
CA VAL A 53 32.63 18.21 -5.11
C VAL A 53 33.03 19.46 -4.34
N ALA A 54 32.88 19.45 -3.01
CA ALA A 54 33.24 20.56 -2.13
C ALA A 54 34.77 20.81 -2.07
N GLU A 55 35.58 19.76 -2.27
CA GLU A 55 37.04 19.86 -2.34
C GLU A 55 37.46 20.45 -3.68
N ILE A 56 36.87 19.94 -4.78
CA ILE A 56 37.06 20.49 -6.13
C ILE A 56 36.72 21.98 -6.16
N HIS A 57 35.59 22.37 -5.53
CA HIS A 57 35.19 23.76 -5.45
C HIS A 57 36.20 24.62 -4.70
N ARG A 58 36.69 24.16 -3.54
CA ARG A 58 37.66 24.90 -2.73
C ARG A 58 38.99 25.13 -3.46
N GLU A 59 39.42 24.19 -4.29
CA GLU A 59 40.69 24.30 -5.02
C GLU A 59 40.58 25.19 -6.27
N LEU A 60 39.44 25.17 -6.95
CA LEU A 60 39.30 25.80 -8.27
C LEU A 60 38.51 27.11 -8.29
N TYR A 61 37.83 27.46 -7.21
CA TYR A 61 37.02 28.67 -7.14
C TYR A 61 37.87 29.95 -7.10
N TRP A 62 37.54 30.90 -7.98
CA TRP A 62 38.09 32.25 -7.98
C TRP A 62 36.99 33.26 -7.67
N GLU A 63 37.22 34.10 -6.66
CA GLU A 63 36.25 35.11 -6.23
C GLU A 63 36.01 36.15 -7.34
N GLU A 64 37.07 36.57 -8.05
CA GLU A 64 37.01 37.56 -9.12
C GLU A 64 36.28 37.06 -10.38
N ALA A 65 36.27 35.74 -10.59
CA ALA A 65 35.57 35.11 -11.71
C ALA A 65 34.11 34.77 -11.39
N HIS A 66 33.73 34.85 -10.10
CA HIS A 66 32.47 34.30 -9.58
C HIS A 66 32.23 32.86 -10.08
N GLY A 67 33.29 32.05 -10.12
CA GLY A 67 33.28 30.72 -10.75
C GLY A 67 34.68 30.15 -10.98
N ILE A 68 34.79 29.24 -11.95
CA ILE A 68 36.04 28.54 -12.30
C ILE A 68 36.40 28.86 -13.74
N TYR A 69 37.67 29.19 -14.02
CA TYR A 69 38.12 29.39 -15.40
C TYR A 69 38.27 28.04 -16.14
N ALA A 70 37.94 28.02 -17.43
CA ALA A 70 38.13 26.87 -18.32
C ALA A 70 39.53 26.22 -18.20
N ARG A 71 40.58 27.05 -18.26
CA ARG A 71 41.99 26.62 -18.12
C ARG A 71 42.28 25.88 -16.80
N ASP A 72 41.58 26.23 -15.74
CA ASP A 72 41.78 25.66 -14.41
C ASP A 72 41.07 24.30 -14.30
N MET A 73 39.91 24.14 -14.94
CA MET A 73 39.26 22.83 -15.11
C MET A 73 40.17 21.87 -15.88
N GLU A 74 40.77 22.31 -16.99
CA GLU A 74 41.71 21.50 -17.77
C GLU A 74 42.93 21.08 -16.95
N ARG A 75 43.58 22.03 -16.27
CA ARG A 75 44.74 21.76 -15.41
C ARG A 75 44.40 20.83 -14.24
N TYR A 76 43.21 20.95 -13.67
CA TYR A 76 42.75 20.05 -12.62
C TYR A 76 42.59 18.63 -13.14
N LEU A 77 41.82 18.46 -14.21
CA LEU A 77 41.58 17.15 -14.84
C LEU A 77 42.89 16.47 -15.26
N ASN A 78 43.82 17.20 -15.87
CA ASN A 78 45.15 16.68 -16.24
C ASN A 78 45.95 16.19 -15.03
N ARG A 79 45.94 16.93 -13.89
CA ARG A 79 46.59 16.47 -12.65
C ARG A 79 45.94 15.23 -12.05
N HIS A 80 44.68 14.96 -12.38
CA HIS A 80 43.93 13.79 -11.93
C HIS A 80 43.92 12.63 -12.96
N ALA A 81 44.94 12.56 -13.82
CA ALA A 81 45.13 11.50 -14.81
C ALA A 81 44.00 11.41 -15.85
N PHE A 82 43.50 12.57 -16.30
CA PHE A 82 42.63 12.68 -17.47
C PHE A 82 43.35 13.46 -18.56
N GLN A 83 43.18 13.07 -19.82
CA GLN A 83 43.48 13.90 -20.98
C GLN A 83 42.29 14.79 -21.30
N THR A 84 42.55 16.09 -21.39
CA THR A 84 41.56 17.09 -21.79
C THR A 84 41.80 17.64 -23.19
N PHE A 85 40.72 17.83 -23.95
CA PHE A 85 40.74 18.48 -25.25
C PHE A 85 39.70 19.61 -25.22
N ALA A 86 40.16 20.86 -25.13
CA ALA A 86 39.32 22.04 -25.33
C ALA A 86 39.35 22.44 -26.82
N PHE A 87 38.17 22.58 -27.42
CA PHE A 87 38.03 22.91 -28.84
C PHE A 87 36.72 23.64 -29.13
N GLU A 88 36.68 24.31 -30.28
CA GLU A 88 35.45 24.84 -30.87
C GLU A 88 34.76 23.69 -31.61
N ALA A 89 33.62 23.22 -31.11
CA ALA A 89 32.92 22.09 -31.69
C ALA A 89 31.72 22.52 -32.55
N ALA A 90 31.36 21.73 -33.55
CA ALA A 90 30.08 21.82 -34.25
C ALA A 90 29.06 20.85 -33.64
N TRP A 91 27.79 21.00 -34.02
CA TRP A 91 26.71 20.09 -33.59
C TRP A 91 27.05 18.62 -33.88
N ASP A 92 27.60 18.33 -35.07
CA ASP A 92 27.96 16.97 -35.47
C ASP A 92 29.10 16.38 -34.62
N ASP A 93 29.98 17.22 -34.06
CA ASP A 93 31.01 16.77 -33.11
C ASP A 93 30.39 16.34 -31.78
N LEU A 94 29.42 17.12 -31.26
CA LEU A 94 28.68 16.73 -30.06
C LEU A 94 28.01 15.37 -30.28
N VAL A 95 27.33 15.23 -31.40
CA VAL A 95 26.68 13.98 -31.81
C VAL A 95 27.69 12.82 -31.87
N ALA A 96 28.85 13.02 -32.48
CA ALA A 96 29.87 11.99 -32.63
C ALA A 96 30.49 11.57 -31.28
N HIS A 97 30.70 12.51 -30.37
CA HIS A 97 31.26 12.24 -29.05
C HIS A 97 30.26 11.56 -28.13
N ILE A 98 29.02 12.04 -28.05
CA ILE A 98 27.97 11.37 -27.28
C ILE A 98 27.78 9.94 -27.81
N SER A 99 27.80 9.75 -29.13
CA SER A 99 27.72 8.42 -29.81
C SER A 99 28.83 7.45 -29.44
N LYS A 100 29.95 7.95 -28.91
CA LYS A 100 31.07 7.15 -28.42
C LYS A 100 31.07 6.97 -26.91
N GLY A 101 29.99 7.35 -26.22
CA GLY A 101 29.93 7.31 -24.76
C GLY A 101 30.74 8.41 -24.09
N ARG A 102 30.98 9.54 -24.75
CA ARG A 102 31.88 10.59 -24.25
C ARG A 102 31.08 11.84 -23.88
N PRO A 103 30.79 12.10 -22.59
CA PRO A 103 30.12 13.32 -22.19
C PRO A 103 31.03 14.52 -22.43
N LEU A 104 30.40 15.67 -22.71
CA LEU A 104 31.11 16.90 -23.04
C LEU A 104 30.72 18.00 -22.07
N ILE A 105 31.70 18.75 -21.57
CA ILE A 105 31.43 19.98 -20.82
C ILE A 105 31.34 21.12 -21.83
N VAL A 106 30.29 21.92 -21.74
CA VAL A 106 30.09 23.11 -22.60
C VAL A 106 29.79 24.33 -21.74
N CYS A 107 30.05 25.51 -22.29
CA CYS A 107 29.72 26.78 -21.66
C CYS A 107 28.56 27.45 -22.40
N LEU A 108 27.55 27.91 -21.65
CA LEU A 108 26.36 28.56 -22.19
C LEU A 108 26.23 29.99 -21.65
N GLU A 109 25.67 30.90 -22.47
CA GLU A 109 25.29 32.24 -22.05
C GLU A 109 23.86 32.26 -21.46
N ARG A 110 23.72 32.39 -20.12
CA ARG A 110 22.40 32.53 -19.47
C ARG A 110 21.84 33.96 -19.48
N ASN A 111 22.70 34.98 -19.49
CA ASN A 111 22.32 36.38 -19.39
C ASN A 111 23.03 37.19 -20.49
N ALA A 112 22.27 37.94 -21.30
CA ALA A 112 22.76 38.77 -22.41
C ALA A 112 23.61 40.00 -21.99
N ARG A 113 24.37 39.91 -20.89
CA ARG A 113 25.19 40.98 -20.29
C ARG A 113 26.59 40.51 -19.86
N GLY A 114 27.04 39.33 -20.28
CA GLY A 114 28.47 39.00 -20.31
C GLY A 114 29.16 38.44 -19.06
N VAL A 115 28.50 38.23 -17.91
CA VAL A 115 29.04 37.45 -16.75
C VAL A 115 27.85 36.93 -15.90
N PRO A 116 27.91 35.73 -15.27
CA PRO A 116 28.99 34.74 -15.28
C PRO A 116 28.79 33.55 -16.23
N LEU A 117 29.91 32.90 -16.56
CA LEU A 117 30.02 31.65 -17.33
C LEU A 117 29.15 30.55 -16.70
N HIS A 118 28.38 29.83 -17.52
CA HIS A 118 27.54 28.74 -17.07
C HIS A 118 27.96 27.42 -17.70
N TYR A 119 28.60 26.56 -16.92
CA TYR A 119 29.01 25.24 -17.38
C TYR A 119 27.94 24.19 -17.16
N VAL A 120 27.69 23.39 -18.19
CA VAL A 120 26.79 22.23 -18.16
C VAL A 120 27.46 21.03 -18.82
N VAL A 121 26.98 19.82 -18.53
CA VAL A 121 27.43 18.61 -19.23
C VAL A 121 26.39 18.23 -20.28
N VAL A 122 26.79 18.18 -21.56
CA VAL A 122 26.00 17.53 -22.60
C VAL A 122 26.06 16.03 -22.33
N ALA A 123 24.92 15.50 -21.91
CA ALA A 123 24.75 14.10 -21.58
C ALA A 123 23.97 13.36 -22.67
N GLY A 124 23.31 14.03 -23.62
CA GLY A 124 22.60 13.34 -24.69
C GLY A 124 22.12 14.23 -25.82
N ILE A 125 21.79 13.61 -26.95
CA ILE A 125 21.25 14.24 -28.16
C ILE A 125 20.11 13.38 -28.71
N ASP A 126 18.95 14.01 -28.91
CA ASP A 126 17.78 13.47 -29.59
C ASP A 126 17.69 14.08 -30.99
N ARG A 127 17.95 13.26 -32.01
CA ARG A 127 17.94 13.71 -33.41
C ARG A 127 16.53 13.81 -33.97
N ASP A 128 15.59 13.04 -33.43
CA ASP A 128 14.22 12.99 -33.93
C ASP A 128 13.41 14.20 -33.45
N GLN A 129 13.75 14.72 -32.27
CA GLN A 129 13.06 15.85 -31.63
C GLN A 129 13.88 17.15 -31.62
N ASP A 130 15.08 17.17 -32.21
CA ASP A 130 16.03 18.30 -32.15
C ASP A 130 16.28 18.79 -30.71
N LEU A 131 16.57 17.87 -29.79
CA LEU A 131 16.85 18.17 -28.39
C LEU A 131 18.28 17.80 -28.01
N VAL A 132 18.86 18.61 -27.12
CA VAL A 132 20.06 18.27 -26.36
C VAL A 132 19.67 18.06 -24.90
N TRP A 133 20.22 17.02 -24.28
CA TRP A 133 20.03 16.71 -22.87
C TRP A 133 21.24 17.19 -22.07
N LEU A 134 20.99 18.12 -21.17
CA LEU A 134 22.01 18.79 -20.37
C LEU A 134 21.90 18.36 -18.91
N ASN A 135 23.00 17.98 -18.29
CA ASN A 135 23.10 18.00 -16.84
C ASN A 135 23.52 19.42 -16.43
N ASP A 136 22.54 20.21 -16.00
CA ASP A 136 22.74 21.57 -15.53
C ASP A 136 22.82 21.58 -14.00
N PRO A 137 24.00 21.87 -13.40
CA PRO A 137 24.17 21.88 -11.95
C PRO A 137 23.28 22.86 -11.19
N ALA A 138 22.86 23.95 -11.83
CA ALA A 138 22.00 24.98 -11.22
C ALA A 138 20.51 24.60 -11.31
N GLU A 139 20.12 23.74 -12.25
CA GLU A 139 18.73 23.34 -12.49
C GLU A 139 18.46 21.89 -12.12
N ARG A 140 18.85 20.94 -12.99
CA ARG A 140 18.55 19.51 -12.87
C ARG A 140 19.34 18.63 -13.83
N LYS A 141 19.35 17.33 -13.52
CA LYS A 141 19.81 16.24 -14.42
C LYS A 141 18.91 16.17 -15.67
N LEU A 142 19.52 15.98 -16.83
CA LEU A 142 18.85 15.79 -18.13
C LEU A 142 17.75 16.82 -18.39
N LEU A 143 18.12 18.09 -18.30
CA LEU A 143 17.36 19.21 -18.79
C LEU A 143 17.33 19.14 -20.34
N PRO A 144 16.16 18.90 -20.97
CA PRO A 144 16.03 19.01 -22.41
C PRO A 144 16.07 20.48 -22.80
N MET A 145 16.90 20.80 -23.78
CA MET A 145 16.95 22.10 -24.42
C MET A 145 16.79 21.90 -25.93
N ARG A 146 16.02 22.75 -26.59
CA ARG A 146 15.91 22.69 -28.06
C ARG A 146 17.24 23.05 -28.69
N ARG A 147 17.63 22.33 -29.74
CA ARG A 147 18.88 22.55 -30.48
C ARG A 147 19.12 24.03 -30.82
N ALA A 148 18.12 24.69 -31.40
CA ALA A 148 18.23 26.09 -31.79
C ALA A 148 18.50 27.05 -30.62
N GLU A 149 17.96 26.75 -29.44
CA GLU A 149 18.21 27.54 -28.23
C GLU A 149 19.61 27.27 -27.68
N PHE A 150 20.01 26.00 -27.66
CA PHE A 150 21.34 25.57 -27.26
C PHE A 150 22.43 26.17 -28.15
N GLU A 151 22.33 26.03 -29.47
CA GLU A 151 23.30 26.57 -30.43
C GLU A 151 23.42 28.09 -30.30
N LYS A 152 22.33 28.80 -30.01
CA LYS A 152 22.36 30.24 -29.74
C LYS A 152 23.17 30.57 -28.47
N GLN A 153 22.91 29.90 -27.36
CA GLN A 153 23.61 30.16 -26.08
C GLN A 153 25.07 29.69 -26.11
N TRP A 154 25.35 28.64 -26.88
CA TRP A 154 26.66 28.02 -27.00
C TRP A 154 27.58 28.78 -27.97
N SER A 155 27.04 29.28 -29.09
CA SER A 155 27.78 30.13 -30.04
C SER A 155 28.16 31.48 -29.45
N ALA A 156 27.36 32.03 -28.55
CA ALA A 156 27.72 33.23 -27.77
C ALA A 156 28.98 33.02 -26.92
N MET A 157 29.29 31.76 -26.57
CA MET A 157 30.51 31.37 -25.85
C MET A 157 31.59 30.80 -26.78
N GLY A 158 31.51 31.08 -28.09
CA GLY A 158 32.48 30.60 -29.09
C GLY A 158 32.46 29.09 -29.29
N ASN A 159 31.30 28.45 -29.10
CA ASN A 159 31.12 26.98 -29.15
C ASN A 159 32.13 26.20 -28.31
N TRP A 160 32.63 26.81 -27.22
CA TRP A 160 33.65 26.21 -26.39
C TRP A 160 33.15 24.88 -25.80
N THR A 161 33.94 23.83 -26.01
CA THR A 161 33.65 22.47 -25.56
C THR A 161 34.90 21.83 -25.01
N LEU A 162 34.74 21.11 -23.92
CA LEU A 162 35.78 20.36 -23.26
C LEU A 162 35.43 18.88 -23.23
N LEU A 163 36.21 18.09 -23.96
CA LEU A 163 36.22 16.64 -23.87
C LEU A 163 37.23 16.20 -22.82
N THR A 164 36.84 15.26 -21.98
CA THR A 164 37.69 14.69 -20.93
C THR A 164 37.68 13.18 -21.04
N LEU A 165 38.86 12.56 -21.14
CA LEU A 165 39.06 11.12 -21.24
C LEU A 165 40.10 10.67 -20.20
N PRO A 166 39.96 9.50 -19.56
CA PRO A 166 41.00 9.00 -18.65
C PRO A 166 42.31 8.73 -19.39
N GLU A 167 43.46 9.06 -18.80
CA GLU A 167 44.77 8.64 -19.33
C GLU A 167 44.89 7.12 -19.28
N SER A 168 45.37 6.54 -20.38
CA SER A 168 45.49 5.11 -20.61
C SER A 168 46.44 4.43 -19.62
N GLU A 169 45.97 4.09 -18.42
CA GLU A 169 46.14 2.72 -17.97
C GLU A 169 45.26 1.87 -18.88
N SER A 170 45.73 0.70 -19.28
CA SER A 170 44.90 -0.35 -19.87
C SER A 170 43.84 -0.75 -18.84
N ILE A 171 42.83 0.10 -18.70
CA ILE A 171 41.54 -0.27 -18.16
C ILE A 171 41.08 -1.28 -19.19
N GLU A 172 41.10 -2.56 -18.82
CA GLU A 172 40.01 -3.43 -19.20
C GLU A 172 38.76 -2.61 -18.90
N VAL A 173 38.28 -1.91 -19.92
CA VAL A 173 36.86 -1.65 -20.02
C VAL A 173 36.37 -3.07 -19.92
N ASP A 174 35.73 -3.40 -18.81
CA ASP A 174 34.73 -4.44 -18.80
C ASP A 174 33.73 -3.96 -19.84
N THR A 175 34.08 -4.11 -21.12
CA THR A 175 33.13 -4.24 -22.20
C THR A 175 32.19 -5.23 -21.59
N PRO A 176 30.92 -4.88 -21.36
CA PRO A 176 29.97 -5.89 -20.97
C PRO A 176 30.26 -7.04 -21.92
N ARG A 177 30.69 -8.20 -21.38
CA ARG A 177 30.56 -9.43 -22.14
C ARG A 177 29.18 -9.29 -22.78
N PRO A 178 29.02 -9.48 -24.10
CA PRO A 178 27.69 -9.55 -24.67
C PRO A 178 27.04 -10.79 -24.06
N ALA A 179 26.53 -10.62 -22.85
CA ALA A 179 25.70 -11.54 -22.13
C ALA A 179 24.35 -11.34 -22.78
N GLU A 180 24.14 -12.09 -23.86
CA GLU A 180 22.82 -12.51 -24.30
C GLU A 180 21.80 -11.37 -24.51
N ALA A 181 22.25 -10.21 -25.00
CA ALA A 181 21.38 -9.19 -25.57
C ALA A 181 20.95 -9.58 -26.99
N VAL A 182 20.35 -10.76 -27.12
CA VAL A 182 19.49 -11.09 -28.27
C VAL A 182 18.08 -11.28 -27.72
N LEU A 183 17.52 -10.20 -27.21
CA LEU A 183 16.08 -10.08 -27.01
C LEU A 183 15.60 -8.82 -27.69
N ASP A 184 14.43 -8.95 -28.31
CA ASP A 184 13.92 -8.03 -29.30
C ASP A 184 13.83 -6.60 -28.74
N GLN A 185 14.72 -5.72 -29.20
CA GLN A 185 14.70 -4.28 -28.93
C GLN A 185 13.32 -3.67 -29.24
N SER A 186 12.53 -4.32 -30.09
CA SER A 186 11.15 -3.96 -30.38
C SER A 186 10.24 -3.98 -29.15
N GLU A 187 10.30 -5.00 -28.27
CA GLU A 187 9.40 -5.11 -27.13
C GLU A 187 9.65 -4.02 -26.09
N LEU A 188 10.93 -3.72 -25.81
CA LEU A 188 11.32 -2.63 -24.91
C LEU A 188 11.03 -1.25 -25.52
N ALA A 189 11.22 -1.09 -26.83
CA ALA A 189 10.84 0.14 -27.53
C ALA A 189 9.31 0.35 -27.51
N MET A 190 8.53 -0.70 -27.75
CA MET A 190 7.06 -0.68 -27.63
C MET A 190 6.63 -0.36 -26.19
N ALA A 191 7.26 -0.96 -25.18
CA ALA A 191 7.00 -0.67 -23.78
C ALA A 191 7.27 0.80 -23.45
N SER A 192 8.41 1.33 -23.88
CA SER A 192 8.80 2.74 -23.69
C SER A 192 7.83 3.70 -24.39
N SER A 193 7.46 3.40 -25.63
CA SER A 193 6.47 4.17 -26.39
C SER A 193 5.10 4.19 -25.69
N ALA A 194 4.59 3.02 -25.30
CA ALA A 194 3.33 2.89 -24.57
C ALA A 194 3.37 3.62 -23.22
N PHE A 195 4.48 3.51 -22.48
CA PHE A 195 4.66 4.20 -21.21
C PHE A 195 4.64 5.73 -21.36
N ARG A 196 5.33 6.28 -22.37
CA ARG A 196 5.33 7.72 -22.67
C ARG A 196 3.94 8.23 -23.10
N ALA A 197 3.15 7.37 -23.72
CA ALA A 197 1.76 7.64 -24.06
C ALA A 197 0.78 7.43 -22.88
N GLU A 198 1.29 7.17 -21.66
CA GLU A 198 0.50 6.83 -20.46
C GLU A 198 -0.37 5.57 -20.63
N HIS A 199 -0.09 4.73 -21.63
CA HIS A 199 -0.74 3.44 -21.85
C HIS A 199 -0.10 2.35 -20.98
N PHE A 200 -0.20 2.52 -19.65
CA PHE A 200 0.50 1.67 -18.68
C PHE A 200 0.15 0.17 -18.78
N THR A 201 -1.08 -0.17 -19.18
CA THR A 201 -1.50 -1.57 -19.35
C THR A 201 -0.77 -2.24 -20.52
N GLU A 202 -0.52 -1.50 -21.60
CA GLU A 202 0.22 -1.99 -22.76
C GLU A 202 1.72 -2.09 -22.43
N ALA A 203 2.28 -1.07 -21.79
CA ALA A 203 3.66 -1.10 -21.29
C ALA A 203 3.89 -2.30 -20.35
N GLU A 204 2.98 -2.56 -19.41
CA GLU A 204 3.02 -3.75 -18.54
C GLU A 204 3.12 -5.03 -19.36
N LYS A 205 2.28 -5.19 -20.39
CA LYS A 205 2.20 -6.42 -21.18
C LYS A 205 3.54 -6.71 -21.86
N GLN A 206 4.15 -5.69 -22.46
CA GLN A 206 5.45 -5.81 -23.14
C GLN A 206 6.59 -6.03 -22.14
N LEU A 207 6.62 -5.34 -21.00
CA LEU A 207 7.66 -5.57 -19.98
C LEU A 207 7.56 -6.98 -19.38
N LYS A 208 6.34 -7.50 -19.22
CA LYS A 208 6.11 -8.87 -18.75
C LYS A 208 6.50 -9.94 -19.77
N SER A 209 6.43 -9.69 -21.09
CA SER A 209 6.95 -10.67 -22.06
C SER A 209 8.46 -10.82 -21.91
N VAL A 210 9.17 -9.70 -21.77
CA VAL A 210 10.63 -9.70 -21.52
C VAL A 210 10.97 -10.44 -20.21
N LEU A 211 10.27 -10.14 -19.10
CA LEU A 211 10.52 -10.80 -17.80
C LEU A 211 10.15 -12.29 -17.76
N ARG A 212 9.36 -12.82 -18.70
CA ARG A 212 9.12 -14.28 -18.78
C ARG A 212 10.37 -15.02 -19.21
N ILE A 213 11.23 -14.36 -20.00
CA ILE A 213 12.47 -14.94 -20.51
C ILE A 213 13.62 -14.60 -19.56
N HIS A 214 13.73 -13.32 -19.12
CA HIS A 214 14.78 -12.86 -18.19
C HIS A 214 14.16 -12.32 -16.90
N PRO A 215 13.74 -13.19 -15.97
CA PRO A 215 13.04 -12.77 -14.76
C PRO A 215 13.88 -11.91 -13.81
N ALA A 216 15.20 -11.99 -13.92
CA ALA A 216 16.16 -11.25 -13.08
C ALA A 216 16.68 -9.95 -13.73
N ASP A 217 16.17 -9.56 -14.91
CA ASP A 217 16.61 -8.32 -15.57
C ASP A 217 16.30 -7.10 -14.70
N HIS A 218 17.36 -6.44 -14.23
CA HIS A 218 17.26 -5.34 -13.29
C HIS A 218 16.57 -4.12 -13.89
N PHE A 219 16.85 -3.80 -15.15
CA PHE A 219 16.28 -2.65 -15.85
C PHE A 219 14.79 -2.85 -16.07
N VAL A 220 14.39 -4.02 -16.57
CA VAL A 220 12.98 -4.31 -16.87
C VAL A 220 12.15 -4.43 -15.60
N ASN A 221 12.70 -4.98 -14.51
CA ASN A 221 12.05 -4.97 -13.20
C ASN A 221 11.91 -3.52 -12.65
N ASP A 222 12.92 -2.66 -12.83
CA ASP A 222 12.84 -1.24 -12.43
C ASP A 222 11.76 -0.50 -13.23
N PHE A 223 11.78 -0.67 -14.55
CA PHE A 223 10.84 -0.02 -15.47
C PHE A 223 9.39 -0.49 -15.24
N LEU A 224 9.18 -1.79 -15.02
CA LEU A 224 7.87 -2.34 -14.68
C LEU A 224 7.39 -1.87 -13.31
N GLY A 225 8.29 -1.76 -12.32
CA GLY A 225 7.97 -1.21 -11.02
C GLY A 225 7.50 0.25 -11.12
N THR A 226 8.20 1.08 -11.90
CA THR A 226 7.84 2.48 -12.16
C THR A 226 6.51 2.59 -12.91
N THR A 227 6.29 1.73 -13.91
CA THR A 227 5.00 1.61 -14.62
C THR A 227 3.86 1.36 -13.64
N TYR A 228 4.03 0.44 -12.67
CA TYR A 228 3.02 0.18 -11.66
C TYR A 228 2.83 1.31 -10.65
N LEU A 229 3.91 2.00 -10.27
CA LEU A 229 3.80 3.14 -9.37
C LEU A 229 2.94 4.24 -10.01
N LEU A 230 3.19 4.54 -11.27
CA LEU A 230 2.42 5.49 -12.06
C LEU A 230 0.99 4.99 -12.34
N ASP A 231 0.79 3.68 -12.46
CA ASP A 231 -0.54 3.04 -12.48
C ASP A 231 -1.28 3.15 -11.12
N GLY A 232 -0.64 3.70 -10.07
CA GLY A 232 -1.20 3.82 -8.73
C GLY A 232 -1.30 2.47 -8.01
N ASN A 233 -0.47 1.50 -8.40
CA ASN A 233 -0.41 0.16 -7.84
C ASN A 233 0.91 -0.06 -7.08
N PHE A 234 1.03 0.56 -5.91
CA PHE A 234 2.24 0.53 -5.09
C PHE A 234 2.69 -0.89 -4.71
N ASP A 235 1.74 -1.79 -4.39
CA ASP A 235 2.05 -3.18 -4.04
C ASP A 235 2.73 -3.92 -5.21
N ALA A 236 2.28 -3.67 -6.45
CA ALA A 236 2.91 -4.25 -7.64
C ALA A 236 4.25 -3.58 -7.93
N ALA A 237 4.33 -2.25 -7.79
CA ALA A 237 5.56 -1.49 -7.95
C ALA A 237 6.67 -2.06 -7.05
N LEU A 238 6.38 -2.22 -5.75
CA LEU A 238 7.32 -2.74 -4.76
C LEU A 238 7.76 -4.18 -5.06
N LYS A 239 6.86 -5.02 -5.60
CA LYS A 239 7.20 -6.39 -6.00
C LYS A 239 8.30 -6.43 -7.06
N TYR A 240 8.25 -5.54 -8.05
CA TYR A 240 9.22 -5.51 -9.15
C TYR A 240 10.46 -4.69 -8.78
N TRP A 241 10.30 -3.51 -8.18
CA TRP A 241 11.42 -2.70 -7.69
C TRP A 241 12.33 -3.45 -6.72
N SER A 242 11.77 -4.25 -5.81
CA SER A 242 12.61 -5.00 -4.85
C SER A 242 13.52 -6.03 -5.52
N ARG A 243 13.15 -6.55 -6.70
CA ARG A 243 14.01 -7.40 -7.53
C ARG A 243 15.13 -6.60 -8.20
N ALA A 244 14.86 -5.33 -8.48
CA ALA A 244 15.82 -4.33 -8.93
C ALA A 244 16.51 -3.57 -7.76
N GLY A 245 16.58 -4.17 -6.56
CA GLY A 245 17.30 -3.60 -5.42
C GLY A 245 16.78 -2.25 -4.90
N LYS A 246 15.54 -1.85 -5.23
CA LYS A 246 14.89 -0.60 -4.83
C LYS A 246 13.51 -0.86 -4.17
N PRO A 247 12.96 0.07 -3.39
CA PRO A 247 13.58 1.28 -2.89
C PRO A 247 14.42 0.97 -1.64
N ARG A 248 15.60 1.58 -1.55
CA ARG A 248 16.36 1.66 -0.31
C ARG A 248 15.85 2.84 0.49
N VAL A 249 15.24 2.58 1.64
CA VAL A 249 14.61 3.63 2.45
C VAL A 249 15.67 4.26 3.34
N ARG A 250 16.07 5.50 3.05
CA ARG A 250 17.07 6.26 3.81
C ARG A 250 16.46 6.76 5.12
N GLU A 251 15.40 7.54 5.05
CA GLU A 251 14.69 8.10 6.21
C GLU A 251 13.20 7.78 6.20
N ILE A 252 12.60 7.83 7.39
CA ILE A 252 11.14 7.69 7.58
C ILE A 252 10.61 8.99 8.17
N HIS A 253 9.72 9.65 7.43
CA HIS A 253 9.03 10.87 7.84
C HIS A 253 7.59 10.57 8.22
N ILE A 254 7.09 11.30 9.21
CA ILE A 254 5.69 11.25 9.65
C ILE A 254 5.10 12.63 9.38
N ASP A 255 4.19 12.72 8.40
CA ASP A 255 3.60 14.00 8.00
C ASP A 255 2.09 13.84 7.67
N PRO A 256 1.19 14.51 8.41
CA PRO A 256 1.43 15.40 9.55
C PRO A 256 1.89 14.65 10.82
N PRO A 257 2.43 15.36 11.84
CA PRO A 257 2.75 14.76 13.13
C PRO A 257 1.55 14.06 13.77
N LEU A 258 1.81 12.91 14.37
CA LEU A 258 0.82 12.03 15.00
C LEU A 258 0.88 12.18 16.53
N GLN A 259 -0.25 11.91 17.21
CA GLN A 259 -0.39 11.95 18.66
C GLN A 259 0.06 10.65 19.34
N ILE A 260 0.16 9.55 18.60
CA ILE A 260 0.75 8.31 19.08
C ILE A 260 2.23 8.53 19.48
N GLU A 261 2.65 7.90 20.56
CA GLU A 261 4.05 7.92 21.02
C GLU A 261 5.00 7.50 19.88
N ALA A 262 6.00 8.35 19.58
CA ALA A 262 6.92 8.12 18.47
C ALA A 262 7.65 6.77 18.54
N ILE A 263 8.09 6.36 19.72
CA ILE A 263 8.77 5.06 19.94
C ILE A 263 7.83 3.88 19.58
N ARG A 264 6.54 4.00 19.91
CA ARG A 264 5.56 2.96 19.62
C ARG A 264 5.30 2.84 18.13
N LEU A 265 5.20 3.98 17.45
CA LEU A 265 5.07 4.04 16.00
C LEU A 265 6.32 3.48 15.32
N ASP A 266 7.51 3.85 15.78
CA ASP A 266 8.79 3.37 15.23
C ASP A 266 8.89 1.84 15.27
N HIS A 267 8.48 1.21 16.38
CA HIS A 267 8.45 -0.25 16.50
C HIS A 267 7.47 -0.96 15.54
N THR A 268 6.58 -0.24 14.86
CA THR A 268 5.70 -0.85 13.84
C THR A 268 6.41 -1.15 12.54
N PHE A 269 7.50 -0.44 12.21
CA PHE A 269 8.26 -0.67 10.99
C PHE A 269 9.04 -1.99 11.08
N ALA A 270 8.79 -2.87 10.12
CA ALA A 270 9.45 -4.18 10.04
C ALA A 270 10.74 -4.17 9.20
N PHE A 271 11.25 -2.98 8.91
CA PHE A 271 12.47 -2.70 8.17
C PHE A 271 13.22 -1.56 8.87
N SER A 272 14.53 -1.48 8.63
CA SER A 272 15.38 -0.43 9.19
C SER A 272 15.57 0.70 8.19
N ARG A 273 16.01 1.86 8.69
CA ARG A 273 16.57 2.92 7.84
C ARG A 273 17.81 2.40 7.10
N ALA A 274 18.08 2.99 5.94
CA ALA A 274 19.07 2.56 4.95
C ALA A 274 18.94 1.09 4.46
N SER A 275 17.75 0.48 4.57
CA SER A 275 17.51 -0.90 4.12
C SER A 275 16.57 -0.98 2.92
N LEU A 276 16.65 -2.08 2.17
CA LEU A 276 15.73 -2.36 1.07
C LEU A 276 14.33 -2.63 1.62
N LEU A 277 13.34 -1.85 1.17
CA LEU A 277 11.94 -2.13 1.48
C LEU A 277 11.46 -3.31 0.63
N THR A 278 11.26 -4.45 1.28
CA THR A 278 10.73 -5.65 0.61
C THR A 278 9.21 -5.72 0.74
N PRO A 279 8.49 -6.40 -0.18
CA PRO A 279 7.06 -6.64 -0.05
C PRO A 279 6.67 -7.33 1.27
N ALA A 280 7.53 -8.21 1.78
CA ALA A 280 7.31 -8.90 3.05
C ALA A 280 7.41 -7.95 4.25
N ALA A 281 8.44 -7.11 4.30
CA ALA A 281 8.60 -6.11 5.36
C ALA A 281 7.51 -5.03 5.31
N TYR A 282 7.11 -4.63 4.10
CA TYR A 282 5.99 -3.72 3.89
C TYR A 282 4.66 -4.30 4.38
N GLY A 283 4.35 -5.56 4.01
CA GLY A 283 3.16 -6.26 4.49
C GLY A 283 3.14 -6.45 6.02
N GLU A 284 4.28 -6.75 6.63
CA GLU A 284 4.40 -6.85 8.09
C GLU A 284 4.20 -5.50 8.79
N THR A 285 4.79 -4.43 8.25
CA THR A 285 4.61 -3.06 8.76
C THR A 285 3.14 -2.66 8.76
N ARG A 286 2.41 -2.94 7.66
CA ARG A 286 0.97 -2.69 7.57
C ARG A 286 0.17 -3.42 8.64
N ARG A 287 0.43 -4.73 8.82
CA ARG A 287 -0.23 -5.52 9.88
C ARG A 287 0.02 -4.96 11.28
N ARG A 288 1.23 -4.48 11.56
CA ARG A 288 1.58 -3.86 12.85
C ARG A 288 0.95 -2.48 13.03
N LEU A 289 0.83 -1.69 11.97
CA LEU A 289 0.08 -0.42 12.01
C LEU A 289 -1.41 -0.66 12.23
N ASP A 290 -1.99 -1.64 11.53
CA ASP A 290 -3.40 -2.02 11.66
C ASP A 290 -3.71 -2.53 13.08
N SER A 291 -2.78 -3.25 13.72
CA SER A 291 -2.95 -3.79 15.08
C SER A 291 -3.04 -2.71 16.16
N LEU A 292 -2.50 -1.51 15.91
CA LEU A 292 -2.65 -0.37 16.82
C LEU A 292 -4.11 0.10 16.91
N GLY A 293 -4.92 -0.11 15.86
CA GLY A 293 -6.34 0.28 15.83
C GLY A 293 -6.60 1.79 15.83
N VAL A 294 -5.55 2.62 15.80
CA VAL A 294 -5.66 4.09 15.87
C VAL A 294 -5.73 4.76 14.51
N PHE A 295 -5.36 4.10 13.41
CA PHE A 295 -5.39 4.72 12.09
C PHE A 295 -6.67 4.36 11.34
N SER A 296 -7.43 5.36 10.87
CA SER A 296 -8.57 5.12 9.97
C SER A 296 -8.14 4.89 8.53
N ARG A 297 -7.01 5.48 8.15
CA ARG A 297 -6.41 5.37 6.82
C ARG A 297 -4.94 5.77 6.95
N TYR A 298 -4.09 5.13 6.18
CA TYR A 298 -2.72 5.59 5.98
C TYR A 298 -2.24 5.23 4.57
N GLU A 299 -1.23 5.94 4.11
CA GLU A 299 -0.53 5.67 2.87
C GLU A 299 0.96 5.95 3.04
N PHE A 300 1.75 5.27 2.21
CA PHE A 300 3.19 5.44 2.15
C PHE A 300 3.53 6.17 0.86
N GLU A 301 4.18 7.32 1.01
CA GLU A 301 4.72 8.09 -0.11
C GLU A 301 6.23 7.88 -0.15
N LEU A 302 6.78 7.56 -1.32
CA LEU A 302 8.22 7.47 -1.53
C LEU A 302 8.69 8.68 -2.31
N THR A 303 9.68 9.38 -1.77
CA THR A 303 10.33 10.51 -2.43
C THR A 303 11.77 10.13 -2.75
N PRO A 304 12.20 10.17 -4.03
CA PRO A 304 13.58 9.88 -4.37
C PRO A 304 14.50 10.97 -3.81
N THR A 305 15.70 10.56 -3.42
CA THR A 305 16.79 11.42 -2.96
C THR A 305 17.82 11.60 -4.09
N ASP A 306 18.71 12.59 -3.93
CA ASP A 306 19.76 12.91 -4.93
C ASP A 306 20.76 11.76 -5.16
N ILE A 307 20.84 10.80 -4.23
CA ILE A 307 21.76 9.65 -4.27
C ILE A 307 21.10 8.34 -4.75
N GLY A 308 19.83 8.40 -5.19
CA GLY A 308 19.09 7.22 -5.69
C GLY A 308 18.44 6.34 -4.62
N ASP A 309 18.60 6.69 -3.33
CA ASP A 309 17.79 6.16 -2.23
C ASP A 309 16.44 6.89 -2.14
N PHE A 310 15.55 6.45 -1.27
CA PHE A 310 14.21 7.00 -1.09
C PHE A 310 13.94 7.39 0.36
N ASP A 311 13.29 8.53 0.55
CA ASP A 311 12.66 8.88 1.83
C ASP A 311 11.22 8.38 1.82
N LEU A 312 10.80 7.73 2.89
CA LEU A 312 9.45 7.20 3.04
C LEU A 312 8.66 8.10 3.99
N THR A 313 7.56 8.67 3.50
CA THR A 313 6.64 9.47 4.31
C THR A 313 5.39 8.67 4.61
N LEU A 314 5.10 8.44 5.90
CA LEU A 314 3.83 7.91 6.37
C LEU A 314 2.82 9.05 6.49
N ARG A 315 1.81 9.06 5.62
CA ARG A 315 0.65 9.94 5.74
C ARG A 315 -0.48 9.15 6.37
N ALA A 316 -0.83 9.46 7.61
CA ALA A 316 -1.85 8.73 8.36
C ALA A 316 -2.92 9.65 8.92
N ARG A 317 -4.17 9.20 8.88
CA ARG A 317 -5.29 9.80 9.61
C ARG A 317 -5.49 9.05 10.91
N GLU A 318 -4.97 9.64 11.97
CA GLU A 318 -5.07 9.10 13.32
C GLU A 318 -6.42 9.43 13.97
N ARG A 319 -6.91 8.48 14.75
CA ARG A 319 -8.05 8.58 15.64
C ARG A 319 -7.52 8.88 17.03
N HIS A 320 -8.01 9.96 17.61
CA HIS A 320 -7.68 10.33 18.97
C HIS A 320 -8.93 10.84 19.69
N GLY A 321 -9.09 10.45 20.96
CA GLY A 321 -10.19 10.90 21.80
C GLY A 321 -11.57 10.38 21.36
N PRO A 322 -12.65 11.05 21.77
CA PRO A 322 -14.00 10.69 21.40
C PRO A 322 -14.38 11.17 19.98
N ASN A 323 -15.20 10.39 19.28
CA ASN A 323 -15.84 10.80 18.02
C ASN A 323 -17.37 10.79 18.19
N PHE A 324 -17.92 11.89 18.73
CA PHE A 324 -19.35 11.98 19.10
C PHE A 324 -20.31 11.75 17.93
N VAL A 325 -19.95 12.16 16.71
CA VAL A 325 -20.77 11.92 15.50
C VAL A 325 -20.94 10.42 15.26
N SER A 326 -19.87 9.65 15.42
CA SER A 326 -19.94 8.19 15.29
C SER A 326 -20.70 7.50 16.42
N TRP A 327 -20.93 8.15 17.56
CA TRP A 327 -21.64 7.53 18.69
C TRP A 327 -23.14 7.40 18.41
N ILE A 328 -23.72 8.33 17.65
CA ILE A 328 -25.18 8.38 17.40
C ILE A 328 -25.61 7.67 16.12
N ARG A 329 -24.68 7.02 15.40
CA ARG A 329 -24.97 6.33 14.11
C ARG A 329 -26.00 5.20 14.20
N GLY A 330 -26.31 4.71 15.40
CA GLY A 330 -27.30 3.65 15.64
C GLY A 330 -28.65 4.13 16.19
N LEU A 331 -28.89 5.44 16.31
CA LEU A 331 -30.09 5.94 16.98
C LEU A 331 -31.39 5.48 16.30
N LEU A 332 -31.38 5.31 14.97
CA LEU A 332 -32.51 4.81 14.17
C LEU A 332 -33.00 3.42 14.61
N TYR A 333 -32.17 2.66 15.32
CA TYR A 333 -32.49 1.35 15.87
C TYR A 333 -32.02 1.25 17.34
N GLN A 334 -32.21 2.35 18.09
CA GLN A 334 -32.07 2.40 19.55
C GLN A 334 -30.70 1.91 20.08
N THR A 335 -29.63 2.31 19.38
CA THR A 335 -28.25 1.95 19.73
C THR A 335 -27.32 3.18 19.72
N VAL A 336 -26.41 3.27 20.68
CA VAL A 336 -25.26 4.20 20.63
C VAL A 336 -23.93 3.44 20.70
N TYR A 337 -22.88 4.07 20.17
CA TYR A 337 -21.52 3.51 20.11
C TYR A 337 -20.46 4.42 20.74
N PRO A 338 -20.51 4.71 22.06
CA PRO A 338 -19.45 5.46 22.72
C PRO A 338 -18.08 4.80 22.51
N ALA A 339 -17.07 5.58 22.19
CA ALA A 339 -15.74 5.08 21.91
C ALA A 339 -14.68 6.14 22.15
N TRP A 340 -13.48 5.71 22.55
CA TRP A 340 -12.30 6.53 22.78
C TRP A 340 -11.08 5.90 22.11
N TRP A 341 -10.27 6.72 21.45
CA TRP A 341 -9.11 6.26 20.68
C TRP A 341 -7.81 6.84 21.21
N ASN A 342 -6.76 6.03 21.12
CA ASN A 342 -5.39 6.43 21.44
C ASN A 342 -5.22 7.18 22.77
N ALA A 343 -5.77 6.65 23.87
CA ALA A 343 -5.67 7.34 25.16
C ALA A 343 -4.19 7.52 25.58
N GLY A 344 -3.79 8.78 25.80
CA GLY A 344 -2.43 9.15 26.19
C GLY A 344 -1.34 8.84 25.17
N GLY A 345 -1.67 8.68 23.88
CA GLY A 345 -0.68 8.34 22.86
C GLY A 345 -0.27 6.86 22.82
N ARG A 346 -0.89 6.01 23.64
CA ARG A 346 -0.45 4.62 23.89
C ARG A 346 -1.16 3.55 23.06
N ALA A 347 -1.94 3.96 22.06
CA ALA A 347 -2.85 3.10 21.31
C ALA A 347 -3.80 2.29 22.22
N ILE A 348 -4.26 2.91 23.31
CA ILE A 348 -5.32 2.35 24.17
C ILE A 348 -6.65 2.78 23.57
N ASN A 349 -7.42 1.78 23.13
CA ASN A 349 -8.70 2.00 22.44
C ASN A 349 -9.83 1.37 23.24
N LEU A 350 -10.88 2.15 23.46
CA LEU A 350 -12.13 1.72 24.09
C LEU A 350 -13.25 1.81 23.06
N GLU A 351 -13.90 0.68 22.80
CA GLU A 351 -15.11 0.60 21.99
C GLU A 351 -16.27 0.16 22.86
N SER A 352 -17.46 0.69 22.60
CA SER A 352 -18.66 0.21 23.27
C SER A 352 -19.89 0.28 22.37
N LEU A 353 -20.92 -0.47 22.76
CA LEU A 353 -22.23 -0.52 22.15
C LEU A 353 -23.25 -0.60 23.27
N ILE A 354 -24.22 0.31 23.27
CA ILE A 354 -25.35 0.30 24.19
C ILE A 354 -26.62 0.30 23.35
N ARG A 355 -27.38 -0.79 23.41
CA ARG A 355 -28.67 -0.97 22.73
C ARG A 355 -29.77 -1.17 23.77
N TRP A 356 -30.81 -0.35 23.67
CA TRP A 356 -31.97 -0.36 24.57
C TRP A 356 -33.28 -0.74 23.86
N ASP A 357 -33.17 -1.56 22.82
CA ASP A 357 -34.31 -2.14 22.12
C ASP A 357 -35.25 -2.90 23.09
N ARG A 358 -36.55 -2.89 22.78
CA ARG A 358 -37.58 -3.48 23.64
C ARG A 358 -37.33 -4.96 23.89
N ASP A 359 -36.92 -5.69 22.84
CA ASP A 359 -36.78 -7.14 22.84
C ASP A 359 -35.31 -7.59 22.89
N ASN A 360 -34.35 -6.74 22.52
CA ASN A 360 -32.94 -7.09 22.35
C ASN A 360 -32.00 -6.04 22.97
N ARG A 361 -31.85 -6.06 24.29
CA ARG A 361 -30.94 -5.15 24.99
C ARG A 361 -29.54 -5.72 25.01
N ARG A 362 -28.55 -4.87 24.73
CA ARG A 362 -27.14 -5.27 24.70
C ARG A 362 -26.25 -4.16 25.21
N GLY A 363 -25.33 -4.50 26.12
CA GLY A 363 -24.19 -3.68 26.48
C GLY A 363 -22.93 -4.42 26.09
N TRP A 364 -22.11 -3.86 25.22
CA TRP A 364 -20.83 -4.44 24.85
C TRP A 364 -19.73 -3.40 25.01
N MET A 365 -18.57 -3.82 25.48
CA MET A 365 -17.39 -2.99 25.66
C MET A 365 -16.15 -3.81 25.28
N SER A 366 -15.19 -3.18 24.61
CA SER A 366 -13.91 -3.76 24.24
C SER A 366 -12.78 -2.77 24.48
N LEU A 367 -11.84 -3.14 25.33
CA LEU A 367 -10.59 -2.43 25.57
C LEU A 367 -9.46 -3.15 24.83
N SER A 368 -8.68 -2.44 24.03
CA SER A 368 -7.52 -3.03 23.35
C SER A 368 -6.30 -2.11 23.40
N SER A 369 -5.11 -2.71 23.44
CA SER A 369 -3.85 -1.99 23.34
C SER A 369 -2.69 -2.95 23.00
N PRO A 370 -1.62 -2.46 22.35
CA PRO A 370 -0.39 -3.22 22.22
C PRO A 370 0.19 -3.62 23.58
N LEU A 371 0.74 -4.82 23.67
CA LEU A 371 1.34 -5.32 24.90
C LEU A 371 2.71 -4.65 25.10
N ARG A 372 2.79 -3.74 26.10
CA ARG A 372 3.99 -2.96 26.41
C ARG A 372 4.43 -2.12 25.19
N GLN A 373 5.70 -2.23 24.78
CA GLN A 373 6.27 -1.56 23.60
C GLN A 373 6.34 -2.48 22.38
N ASN A 374 5.80 -3.71 22.47
CA ASN A 374 5.79 -4.63 21.34
C ASN A 374 4.60 -4.38 20.42
N SER A 375 4.87 -4.00 19.17
CA SER A 375 3.87 -3.77 18.11
C SER A 375 3.31 -5.06 17.51
N SER A 376 3.95 -6.20 17.74
CA SER A 376 3.54 -7.51 17.23
C SER A 376 2.66 -8.29 18.21
N LEU A 377 2.45 -7.78 19.42
CA LEU A 377 1.57 -8.37 20.43
C LEU A 377 0.56 -7.33 20.90
N ALA A 378 -0.71 -7.67 20.92
CA ALA A 378 -1.77 -6.83 21.47
C ALA A 378 -2.70 -7.65 22.35
N TYR A 379 -3.31 -7.01 23.35
CA TYR A 379 -4.36 -7.64 24.14
C TYR A 379 -5.71 -6.99 23.83
N ARG A 380 -6.77 -7.77 24.04
CA ARG A 380 -8.15 -7.30 23.99
C ARG A 380 -8.92 -7.86 25.18
N LEU A 381 -9.60 -7.00 25.91
CA LEU A 381 -10.51 -7.36 27.00
C LEU A 381 -11.92 -6.97 26.59
N GLN A 382 -12.89 -7.87 26.73
CA GLN A 382 -14.26 -7.62 26.32
C GLN A 382 -15.27 -7.97 27.42
N LEU A 383 -16.33 -7.18 27.51
CA LEU A 383 -17.52 -7.44 28.31
C LEU A 383 -18.73 -7.39 27.37
N ASP A 384 -19.53 -8.45 27.32
CA ASP A 384 -20.77 -8.52 26.54
C ASP A 384 -21.92 -8.96 27.45
N THR A 385 -22.88 -8.07 27.68
CA THR A 385 -24.11 -8.35 28.41
C THR A 385 -25.31 -8.23 27.47
N ARG A 386 -26.17 -9.25 27.49
CA ARG A 386 -27.31 -9.38 26.59
C ARG A 386 -28.55 -9.80 27.35
N ASN A 387 -29.68 -9.23 26.96
CA ASN A 387 -31.00 -9.61 27.40
C ASN A 387 -31.93 -9.62 26.17
N GLU A 388 -32.23 -10.82 25.69
CA GLU A 388 -32.83 -11.05 24.38
C GLU A 388 -34.11 -11.90 24.51
N ASN A 389 -35.17 -11.49 23.82
CA ASN A 389 -36.40 -12.25 23.69
C ASN A 389 -36.37 -13.07 22.40
N TRP A 390 -36.67 -14.36 22.55
CA TRP A 390 -36.63 -15.34 21.48
C TRP A 390 -38.01 -15.95 21.24
N LEU A 391 -38.30 -16.26 19.97
CA LEU A 391 -39.44 -17.06 19.52
C LEU A 391 -38.91 -18.21 18.67
N ARG A 392 -39.07 -19.45 19.13
CA ARG A 392 -38.60 -20.63 18.40
C ARG A 392 -39.49 -21.83 18.65
N GLY A 393 -39.88 -22.54 17.58
CA GLY A 393 -40.73 -23.73 17.68
C GLY A 393 -42.08 -23.46 18.36
N GLY A 394 -42.63 -22.26 18.18
CA GLY A 394 -43.86 -21.81 18.83
C GLY A 394 -43.70 -21.38 20.31
N GLN A 395 -42.52 -21.55 20.91
CA GLN A 395 -42.26 -21.15 22.30
C GLN A 395 -41.54 -19.80 22.36
N THR A 396 -41.95 -18.98 23.32
CA THR A 396 -41.27 -17.73 23.66
C THR A 396 -40.45 -17.89 24.92
N PHE A 397 -39.24 -17.33 24.93
CA PHE A 397 -38.37 -17.34 26.10
C PHE A 397 -37.40 -16.17 26.09
N ASN A 398 -36.82 -15.87 27.24
CA ASN A 398 -35.82 -14.83 27.41
C ASN A 398 -34.45 -15.46 27.70
N LEU A 399 -33.40 -14.91 27.10
CA LEU A 399 -32.00 -15.22 27.37
C LEU A 399 -31.36 -14.02 28.04
N ARG A 400 -30.76 -14.24 29.22
CA ARG A 400 -29.81 -13.30 29.83
C ARG A 400 -28.43 -13.91 29.80
N ARG A 401 -27.46 -13.21 29.21
CA ARG A 401 -26.07 -13.65 29.14
C ARG A 401 -25.13 -12.52 29.54
N THR A 402 -24.07 -12.85 30.25
CA THR A 402 -22.94 -11.96 30.46
C THR A 402 -21.66 -12.75 30.22
N GLU A 403 -20.81 -12.24 29.34
CA GLU A 403 -19.51 -12.81 29.00
C GLU A 403 -18.40 -11.79 29.27
N LEU A 404 -17.33 -12.25 29.91
CA LEU A 404 -16.06 -11.56 30.01
C LEU A 404 -15.03 -12.36 29.23
N SER A 405 -14.28 -11.74 28.34
CA SER A 405 -13.19 -12.40 27.61
C SER A 405 -11.90 -11.58 27.64
N GLY A 406 -10.79 -12.30 27.53
CA GLY A 406 -9.47 -11.73 27.35
C GLY A 406 -8.71 -12.51 26.28
N ASP A 407 -8.17 -11.79 25.29
CA ASP A 407 -7.51 -12.33 24.12
C ASP A 407 -6.14 -11.68 23.95
N VAL A 408 -5.16 -12.44 23.46
CA VAL A 408 -3.85 -11.97 23.00
C VAL A 408 -3.76 -12.23 21.51
N HIS A 409 -3.49 -11.17 20.76
CA HIS A 409 -3.25 -11.18 19.32
C HIS A 409 -1.75 -11.10 19.07
N ALA A 410 -1.22 -11.99 18.24
CA ALA A 410 0.18 -12.06 17.88
C ALA A 410 0.35 -12.01 16.35
N ILE A 411 1.25 -11.15 15.89
CA ILE A 411 1.68 -11.03 14.51
C ILE A 411 3.05 -11.70 14.40
N PHE A 412 3.17 -12.67 13.51
CA PHE A 412 4.40 -13.40 13.25
C PHE A 412 4.92 -13.10 11.85
N LYS A 413 6.23 -13.31 11.68
CA LYS A 413 6.86 -13.29 10.35
C LYS A 413 6.17 -14.27 9.39
N GLY A 414 6.21 -13.97 8.10
CA GLY A 414 5.66 -14.85 7.06
C GLY A 414 4.14 -14.73 6.85
N GLY A 415 3.50 -13.70 7.43
CA GLY A 415 2.09 -13.39 7.16
C GLY A 415 1.09 -14.02 8.10
N TRP A 416 1.54 -14.58 9.22
CA TRP A 416 0.70 -15.29 10.17
C TRP A 416 0.25 -14.36 11.30
N ASN A 417 -1.05 -14.32 11.54
CA ASN A 417 -1.63 -13.72 12.74
C ASN A 417 -2.28 -14.84 13.56
N ALA A 418 -2.04 -14.88 14.87
CA ALA A 418 -2.76 -15.80 15.75
C ALA A 418 -3.44 -15.04 16.88
N THR A 419 -4.55 -15.59 17.35
CA THR A 419 -5.22 -15.14 18.57
C THR A 419 -5.34 -16.31 19.53
N SER A 420 -5.06 -16.07 20.80
CA SER A 420 -5.33 -17.01 21.89
C SER A 420 -6.07 -16.27 22.98
N GLY A 421 -7.15 -16.85 23.51
CA GLY A 421 -7.97 -16.17 24.49
C GLY A 421 -8.84 -17.10 25.32
N VAL A 422 -9.38 -16.56 26.40
CA VAL A 422 -10.29 -17.25 27.31
C VAL A 422 -11.51 -16.37 27.52
N ALA A 423 -12.68 -16.99 27.54
CA ALA A 423 -13.94 -16.36 27.90
C ALA A 423 -14.61 -17.12 29.03
N VAL A 424 -15.20 -16.36 29.95
CA VAL A 424 -16.11 -16.87 30.98
C VAL A 424 -17.47 -16.25 30.76
N ALA A 425 -18.51 -17.06 30.76
CA ALA A 425 -19.88 -16.60 30.54
C ALA A 425 -20.82 -17.17 31.58
N ARG A 426 -21.86 -16.41 31.93
CA ARG A 426 -23.02 -16.89 32.70
C ARG A 426 -24.27 -16.64 31.88
N ARG A 427 -25.10 -17.67 31.74
CA ARG A 427 -26.36 -17.62 30.99
C ARG A 427 -27.54 -18.11 31.83
N ALA A 428 -28.69 -17.51 31.61
CA ALA A 428 -29.96 -17.91 32.20
C ALA A 428 -31.06 -17.84 31.14
N PHE A 429 -31.93 -18.85 31.14
CA PHE A 429 -33.09 -18.94 30.26
C PHE A 429 -34.36 -18.97 31.10
N THR A 430 -35.46 -18.46 30.55
CA THR A 430 -36.79 -18.60 31.16
C THR A 430 -37.53 -19.86 30.71
N ASN A 431 -36.91 -20.70 29.88
CA ASN A 431 -37.46 -21.99 29.43
C ASN A 431 -36.61 -23.16 29.96
N SER A 432 -36.78 -24.35 29.37
CA SER A 432 -36.10 -25.58 29.73
C SER A 432 -34.65 -25.70 29.25
N PHE A 433 -34.08 -24.68 28.59
CA PHE A 433 -32.69 -24.75 28.15
C PHE A 433 -31.72 -24.67 29.33
N ALA A 434 -30.61 -25.40 29.21
CA ALA A 434 -29.58 -25.44 30.24
C ALA A 434 -28.89 -24.08 30.40
N GLY A 435 -29.18 -23.42 31.52
CA GLY A 435 -28.43 -22.25 31.99
C GLY A 435 -27.09 -22.62 32.63
N GLY A 436 -26.39 -21.62 33.18
CA GLY A 436 -25.21 -21.83 34.02
C GLY A 436 -23.97 -21.05 33.58
N ALA A 437 -22.86 -21.32 34.27
CA ALA A 437 -21.57 -20.75 33.92
C ALA A 437 -20.87 -21.61 32.84
N SER A 438 -20.02 -20.99 32.03
CA SER A 438 -19.10 -21.72 31.15
C SER A 438 -17.75 -21.05 31.09
N ILE A 439 -16.74 -21.86 30.76
CA ILE A 439 -15.42 -21.40 30.34
C ILE A 439 -15.15 -21.88 28.92
N THR A 440 -14.60 -21.00 28.08
CA THR A 440 -14.27 -21.29 26.69
C THR A 440 -12.87 -20.81 26.39
N TYR A 441 -12.02 -21.72 25.93
CA TYR A 441 -10.74 -21.36 25.29
C TYR A 441 -10.97 -21.09 23.81
N LYS A 442 -10.46 -19.99 23.29
CA LYS A 442 -10.58 -19.54 21.90
C LYS A 442 -9.18 -19.49 21.29
N ALA A 443 -9.00 -20.09 20.12
CA ALA A 443 -7.78 -19.98 19.33
C ALA A 443 -8.14 -19.71 17.88
N SER A 444 -7.42 -18.80 17.22
CA SER A 444 -7.55 -18.58 15.78
C SER A 444 -6.21 -18.30 15.14
N VAL A 445 -6.14 -18.58 13.85
CA VAL A 445 -5.01 -18.29 12.99
C VAL A 445 -5.52 -17.71 11.68
N GLN A 446 -4.80 -16.72 11.13
CA GLN A 446 -5.08 -16.09 9.87
C GLN A 446 -3.79 -15.94 9.06
N ARG A 447 -3.91 -16.07 7.74
CA ARG A 447 -2.82 -15.83 6.80
C ARG A 447 -3.34 -15.34 5.46
N THR A 448 -2.65 -14.37 4.88
CA THR A 448 -2.79 -14.06 3.46
C THR A 448 -2.11 -15.15 2.64
N VAL A 449 -2.90 -15.93 1.90
CA VAL A 449 -2.45 -17.12 1.16
C VAL A 449 -1.94 -16.76 -0.23
N LEU A 450 -2.61 -15.82 -0.90
CA LEU A 450 -2.26 -15.38 -2.23
C LEU A 450 -2.40 -13.86 -2.33
N THR A 451 -1.40 -13.22 -2.90
CA THR A 451 -1.46 -11.81 -3.29
C THR A 451 -0.96 -11.72 -4.73
N LEU A 452 -1.85 -11.28 -5.62
CA LEU A 452 -1.52 -10.95 -7.01
C LEU A 452 -1.67 -9.44 -7.15
N PRO A 453 -0.64 -8.66 -6.73
CA PRO A 453 -0.76 -7.20 -6.71
C PRO A 453 -1.00 -6.62 -8.10
N GLU A 454 -0.46 -7.24 -9.14
CA GLU A 454 -0.69 -6.86 -10.55
C GLU A 454 -2.16 -6.98 -10.97
N LYS A 455 -2.91 -7.87 -10.31
CA LYS A 455 -4.34 -8.08 -10.52
C LYS A 455 -5.20 -7.47 -9.41
N ARG A 456 -4.57 -6.77 -8.46
CA ARG A 456 -5.21 -6.20 -7.25
C ARG A 456 -6.11 -7.22 -6.57
N LEU A 457 -5.60 -8.44 -6.42
CA LEU A 457 -6.32 -9.60 -5.90
C LEU A 457 -5.61 -10.14 -4.66
N THR A 458 -6.36 -10.31 -3.59
CA THR A 458 -5.90 -10.87 -2.32
C THR A 458 -6.81 -12.01 -1.89
N LEU A 459 -6.21 -13.09 -1.42
CA LEU A 459 -6.89 -14.23 -0.84
C LEU A 459 -6.38 -14.44 0.59
N ASP A 460 -7.28 -14.32 1.55
CA ASP A 460 -7.01 -14.57 2.96
C ASP A 460 -7.69 -15.85 3.41
N TRP A 461 -7.01 -16.58 4.28
CA TRP A 461 -7.55 -17.74 4.96
C TRP A 461 -7.46 -17.54 6.47
N SER A 462 -8.44 -18.05 7.20
CA SER A 462 -8.42 -18.10 8.65
C SER A 462 -9.13 -19.33 9.18
N ALA A 463 -8.57 -19.93 10.22
CA ALA A 463 -9.16 -21.02 10.97
C ALA A 463 -9.35 -20.60 12.43
N SER A 464 -10.39 -21.11 13.08
CA SER A 464 -10.61 -20.91 14.51
C SER A 464 -11.19 -22.15 15.17
N ALA A 465 -10.83 -22.33 16.44
CA ALA A 465 -11.32 -23.38 17.31
C ALA A 465 -11.76 -22.78 18.66
N GLN A 466 -12.86 -23.27 19.18
CA GLN A 466 -13.34 -22.96 20.53
C GLN A 466 -13.56 -24.26 21.30
N LEU A 467 -12.97 -24.35 22.48
CA LEU A 467 -13.10 -25.49 23.38
C LEU A 467 -13.82 -25.01 24.64
N GLY A 468 -15.07 -25.45 24.82
CA GLY A 468 -15.94 -24.96 25.87
C GLY A 468 -16.36 -26.04 26.86
N LYS A 469 -16.56 -25.63 28.11
CA LYS A 469 -17.21 -26.44 29.15
C LYS A 469 -18.32 -25.62 29.81
N LEU A 470 -19.54 -26.15 29.75
CA LEU A 470 -20.70 -25.66 30.47
C LEU A 470 -20.82 -26.40 31.82
N PHE A 471 -20.87 -25.62 32.90
CA PHE A 471 -21.09 -26.08 34.26
C PHE A 471 -22.59 -26.07 34.59
N ALA A 472 -23.35 -26.87 33.83
CA ALA A 472 -24.74 -27.21 34.12
C ALA A 472 -24.82 -28.60 34.77
N GLN A 473 -26.03 -29.08 35.07
CA GLN A 473 -26.27 -30.46 35.46
C GLN A 473 -27.09 -31.16 34.35
N PRO A 474 -26.49 -32.11 33.58
CA PRO A 474 -25.08 -32.54 33.61
C PRO A 474 -24.13 -31.48 33.03
N SER A 475 -22.84 -31.57 33.37
CA SER A 475 -21.82 -30.69 32.79
C SER A 475 -21.51 -31.14 31.36
N GLU A 476 -21.51 -30.18 30.43
CA GLU A 476 -21.38 -30.46 29.00
C GLU A 476 -20.10 -29.84 28.45
N ARG A 477 -19.46 -30.53 27.52
CA ARG A 477 -18.29 -30.02 26.78
C ARG A 477 -18.66 -29.89 25.32
N PHE A 478 -18.09 -28.87 24.68
CA PHE A 478 -18.29 -28.66 23.27
C PHE A 478 -17.01 -28.19 22.59
N VAL A 479 -16.96 -28.44 21.29
CA VAL A 479 -15.93 -27.92 20.40
C VAL A 479 -16.65 -27.23 19.24
N LYS A 480 -16.19 -26.03 18.86
CA LYS A 480 -16.58 -25.38 17.61
C LYS A 480 -15.35 -25.17 16.77
N THR A 481 -15.43 -25.49 15.49
CA THR A 481 -14.40 -25.14 14.51
C THR A 481 -15.03 -24.33 13.40
N GLN A 482 -14.31 -23.31 12.92
CA GLN A 482 -14.73 -22.50 11.79
C GLN A 482 -13.54 -22.22 10.88
N GLU A 483 -13.79 -22.29 9.58
CA GLU A 483 -12.86 -21.99 8.51
C GLU A 483 -13.45 -20.86 7.67
N ASN A 484 -12.61 -19.94 7.23
CA ASN A 484 -13.00 -18.81 6.41
C ASN A 484 -11.94 -18.56 5.32
N VAL A 485 -12.40 -18.45 4.08
CA VAL A 485 -11.60 -18.04 2.92
C VAL A 485 -12.25 -16.79 2.35
N SER A 486 -11.51 -15.70 2.25
CA SER A 486 -11.98 -14.41 1.75
C SER A 486 -11.14 -13.97 0.56
N LEU A 487 -11.81 -13.71 -0.56
CA LEU A 487 -11.25 -13.12 -1.77
C LEU A 487 -11.66 -11.65 -1.83
N GLN A 488 -10.69 -10.77 -2.08
CA GLN A 488 -10.94 -9.38 -2.44
C GLN A 488 -10.25 -9.10 -3.77
N TRP A 489 -10.98 -8.52 -4.72
CA TRP A 489 -10.48 -8.27 -6.06
C TRP A 489 -10.98 -6.94 -6.61
N PHE A 490 -10.07 -6.14 -7.16
CA PHE A 490 -10.38 -4.92 -7.90
C PHE A 490 -10.14 -5.17 -9.40
N PRO A 491 -11.19 -5.55 -10.16
CA PRO A 491 -11.05 -6.15 -11.49
C PRO A 491 -10.55 -5.23 -12.61
N PHE A 492 -10.69 -3.91 -12.47
CA PHE A 492 -10.40 -2.94 -13.55
C PHE A 492 -9.31 -1.94 -13.11
N SER A 493 -8.32 -1.68 -13.98
CA SER A 493 -7.27 -0.66 -13.77
C SER A 493 -7.76 0.75 -14.16
N GLN A 494 -7.02 1.76 -13.66
CA GLN A 494 -7.20 3.21 -13.73
C GLN A 494 -8.39 3.72 -14.56
N GLN A 495 -9.47 4.21 -13.94
CA GLN A 495 -9.49 5.62 -13.56
C GLN A 495 -10.38 5.95 -12.36
N ARG A 496 -10.97 4.96 -11.66
CA ARG A 496 -11.83 5.27 -10.51
C ARG A 496 -11.86 4.29 -9.31
N ASN A 497 -11.21 3.13 -9.34
CA ASN A 497 -11.38 2.10 -8.27
C ASN A 497 -12.86 1.95 -7.86
N ASP A 498 -13.75 2.00 -8.86
CA ASP A 498 -15.19 2.03 -8.61
C ASP A 498 -15.73 0.63 -8.34
N TYR A 499 -15.02 -0.42 -8.77
CA TYR A 499 -15.48 -1.79 -8.67
C TYR A 499 -14.67 -2.59 -7.66
N GLU A 500 -15.36 -3.29 -6.78
CA GLU A 500 -14.77 -4.18 -5.78
C GLU A 500 -15.59 -5.47 -5.72
N THR A 501 -14.94 -6.59 -5.99
CA THR A 501 -15.53 -7.93 -5.82
C THR A 501 -15.06 -8.51 -4.50
N LYS A 502 -16.01 -8.97 -3.68
CA LYS A 502 -15.72 -9.77 -2.47
C LYS A 502 -16.40 -11.12 -2.58
N ALA A 503 -15.67 -12.18 -2.29
CA ALA A 503 -16.25 -13.49 -2.10
C ALA A 503 -15.75 -14.09 -0.79
N ARG A 504 -16.63 -14.68 0.00
CA ARG A 504 -16.30 -15.23 1.30
C ARG A 504 -16.95 -16.58 1.50
N LEU A 505 -16.14 -17.63 1.60
CA LEU A 505 -16.57 -18.98 1.96
C LEU A 505 -16.30 -19.20 3.45
N ARG A 506 -17.33 -19.60 4.19
CA ARG A 506 -17.27 -19.92 5.62
C ARG A 506 -17.85 -21.29 5.88
N LEU A 507 -17.11 -22.11 6.60
CA LEU A 507 -17.53 -23.43 7.02
C LEU A 507 -17.46 -23.48 8.55
N GLY A 508 -18.41 -24.15 9.18
CA GLY A 508 -18.36 -24.35 10.62
C GLY A 508 -18.96 -25.67 11.03
N LYS A 509 -18.40 -26.26 12.09
CA LYS A 509 -18.92 -27.50 12.68
C LYS A 509 -18.73 -27.48 14.18
N SER A 510 -19.65 -28.13 14.88
CA SER A 510 -19.65 -28.20 16.33
C SER A 510 -19.89 -29.62 16.84
N PHE A 511 -19.16 -29.98 17.89
CA PHE A 511 -19.11 -31.32 18.48
C PHE A 511 -19.45 -31.23 19.97
N GLY A 512 -19.91 -32.35 20.57
CA GLY A 512 -20.38 -32.38 21.95
C GLY A 512 -21.81 -31.84 22.09
N ARG A 513 -22.16 -31.30 23.26
CA ARG A 513 -23.47 -30.65 23.49
C ARG A 513 -23.25 -29.16 23.73
N LEU A 514 -23.80 -28.36 22.82
CA LEU A 514 -23.63 -26.91 22.80
C LEU A 514 -24.80 -26.25 23.53
N PRO A 515 -24.54 -25.17 24.29
CA PRO A 515 -25.59 -24.26 24.70
C PRO A 515 -26.38 -23.77 23.47
N PHE A 516 -27.68 -23.51 23.66
CA PHE A 516 -28.55 -23.03 22.58
C PHE A 516 -28.00 -21.76 21.91
N ASP A 517 -27.50 -20.82 22.69
CA ASP A 517 -26.96 -19.53 22.24
C ASP A 517 -25.59 -19.63 21.56
N ASP A 518 -24.99 -20.82 21.53
CA ASP A 518 -23.73 -21.10 20.83
C ASP A 518 -23.93 -21.84 19.49
N LEU A 519 -25.18 -22.11 19.08
CA LEU A 519 -25.47 -22.62 17.73
C LEU A 519 -25.05 -21.61 16.66
N PHE A 520 -24.70 -22.11 15.47
CA PHE A 520 -24.49 -21.23 14.32
C PHE A 520 -25.84 -20.72 13.83
N ILE A 521 -25.94 -19.41 13.59
CA ILE A 521 -27.16 -18.73 13.17
C ILE A 521 -26.89 -18.05 11.83
N LEU A 522 -27.52 -18.53 10.77
CA LEU A 522 -27.41 -17.94 9.43
C LEU A 522 -28.63 -17.05 9.18
N GLY A 523 -28.42 -15.76 8.97
CA GLY A 523 -29.51 -14.84 8.72
C GLY A 523 -29.10 -13.38 8.78
N LEU A 524 -30.06 -12.51 8.57
CA LEU A 524 -29.88 -11.08 8.58
C LEU A 524 -30.22 -10.50 9.97
N ASP A 525 -29.19 -10.15 10.73
CA ASP A 525 -29.25 -9.48 12.04
C ASP A 525 -28.04 -8.54 12.21
N ARG A 526 -28.08 -7.63 13.17
CA ARG A 526 -26.99 -6.74 13.59
C ARG A 526 -25.95 -7.41 14.50
N ASP A 527 -26.24 -8.63 14.99
CA ASP A 527 -25.37 -9.33 15.95
C ASP A 527 -24.73 -10.62 15.38
N THR A 528 -25.04 -11.00 14.13
CA THR A 528 -24.43 -12.17 13.46
C THR A 528 -23.49 -11.71 12.35
N ASP A 529 -22.33 -12.36 12.24
CA ASP A 529 -21.43 -12.19 11.11
C ASP A 529 -21.84 -13.10 9.94
N LEU A 530 -22.57 -14.19 10.18
CA LEU A 530 -22.98 -15.19 9.20
C LEU A 530 -24.24 -14.75 8.43
N GLN A 531 -24.07 -13.70 7.63
CA GLN A 531 -25.16 -13.07 6.88
C GLN A 531 -25.72 -13.99 5.77
N LEU A 532 -27.04 -14.13 5.77
CA LEU A 532 -27.86 -14.75 4.73
C LEU A 532 -29.02 -13.77 4.47
N ARG A 533 -28.83 -12.87 3.50
CA ARG A 533 -29.52 -11.56 3.42
C ARG A 533 -30.96 -11.57 2.93
N GLY A 534 -31.51 -12.71 2.52
CA GLY A 534 -32.94 -12.94 2.26
C GLY A 534 -33.68 -13.57 3.44
N HIS A 535 -32.96 -13.99 4.49
CA HIS A 535 -33.51 -14.68 5.66
C HIS A 535 -33.46 -13.80 6.91
N PRO A 536 -34.58 -13.17 7.34
CA PRO A 536 -34.58 -12.31 8.52
C PRO A 536 -34.33 -13.15 9.80
N ALA A 537 -33.44 -12.70 10.66
CA ALA A 537 -33.19 -13.39 11.93
C ALA A 537 -34.21 -13.05 13.03
N ILE A 538 -34.90 -11.93 12.86
CA ILE A 538 -35.86 -11.36 13.80
C ILE A 538 -37.27 -11.43 13.22
N GLN A 539 -38.22 -11.91 14.01
CA GLN A 539 -39.65 -11.92 13.70
C GLN A 539 -40.42 -11.19 14.81
N SER A 540 -41.16 -10.15 14.46
CA SER A 540 -41.93 -9.33 15.41
C SER A 540 -41.11 -8.85 16.62
N GLY A 541 -39.88 -8.38 16.36
CA GLY A 541 -38.94 -7.91 17.39
C GLY A 541 -38.13 -9.02 18.09
N ARG A 542 -38.52 -10.28 17.99
CA ARG A 542 -37.89 -11.39 18.71
C ARG A 542 -36.93 -12.17 17.82
N LYS A 543 -35.80 -12.61 18.38
CA LYS A 543 -34.84 -13.47 17.68
C LYS A 543 -35.38 -14.88 17.50
N GLY A 544 -34.88 -15.59 16.50
CA GLY A 544 -35.13 -17.03 16.34
C GLY A 544 -35.72 -17.47 15.00
N ALA A 545 -35.97 -16.52 14.10
CA ALA A 545 -36.48 -16.81 12.76
C ALA A 545 -35.40 -17.34 11.80
N ALA A 546 -34.14 -16.97 12.04
CA ALA A 546 -33.01 -17.44 11.24
C ALA A 546 -32.79 -18.96 11.36
N PRO A 547 -32.39 -19.63 10.26
CA PRO A 547 -31.85 -20.99 10.32
C PRO A 547 -30.70 -21.13 11.33
N MET A 548 -30.83 -22.09 12.26
CA MET A 548 -29.83 -22.36 13.29
C MET A 548 -29.39 -23.82 13.30
N GLY A 549 -28.11 -24.09 13.51
CA GLY A 549 -27.58 -25.44 13.42
C GLY A 549 -26.19 -25.64 13.99
N ARG A 550 -25.73 -26.88 13.91
CA ARG A 550 -24.46 -27.35 14.45
C ARG A 550 -23.35 -27.42 13.42
N ALA A 551 -23.70 -27.42 12.14
CA ALA A 551 -22.75 -27.32 11.05
C ALA A 551 -23.34 -26.43 9.96
N TYR A 552 -22.49 -25.70 9.26
CA TYR A 552 -22.89 -24.89 8.13
C TYR A 552 -21.80 -24.78 7.06
N ALA A 553 -22.24 -24.47 5.84
CA ALA A 553 -21.44 -23.89 4.77
C ALA A 553 -22.16 -22.64 4.29
N LEU A 554 -21.45 -21.52 4.16
CA LEU A 554 -21.98 -20.23 3.72
C LEU A 554 -21.00 -19.61 2.74
N MET A 555 -21.46 -19.20 1.57
CA MET A 555 -20.71 -18.40 0.62
C MET A 555 -21.46 -17.09 0.39
N ASN A 556 -20.77 -15.98 0.61
CA ASN A 556 -21.26 -14.64 0.30
C ASN A 556 -20.45 -14.11 -0.89
N ALA A 557 -21.12 -13.64 -1.94
CA ALA A 557 -20.49 -12.98 -3.07
C ALA A 557 -21.09 -11.59 -3.25
N GLU A 558 -20.24 -10.59 -3.44
CA GLU A 558 -20.61 -9.19 -3.60
C GLU A 558 -19.84 -8.58 -4.76
N PHE A 559 -20.52 -7.75 -5.54
CA PHE A 559 -19.90 -6.95 -6.59
C PHE A 559 -20.29 -5.49 -6.39
N ALA A 560 -19.45 -4.73 -5.70
CA ALA A 560 -19.71 -3.34 -5.38
C ALA A 560 -19.32 -2.42 -6.53
N LYS A 561 -20.15 -1.43 -6.80
CA LYS A 561 -19.87 -0.29 -7.68
C LYS A 561 -20.05 1.01 -6.90
N ARG A 562 -19.04 1.88 -6.91
CA ARG A 562 -19.17 3.26 -6.46
C ARG A 562 -20.06 4.02 -7.43
N LEU A 563 -21.19 4.51 -6.93
CA LEU A 563 -22.19 5.26 -7.70
C LEU A 563 -21.93 6.77 -7.60
N TYR A 564 -21.48 7.24 -6.45
CA TYR A 564 -21.20 8.65 -6.21
C TYR A 564 -20.13 8.80 -5.12
N ALA A 565 -19.28 9.81 -5.25
CA ALA A 565 -18.38 10.23 -4.19
C ALA A 565 -18.07 11.72 -4.27
N ASN A 566 -18.08 12.39 -3.13
CA ASN A 566 -17.54 13.73 -2.93
C ASN A 566 -16.73 13.76 -1.62
N GLY A 567 -16.30 14.95 -1.17
CA GLY A 567 -15.54 15.08 0.08
C GLY A 567 -16.30 14.69 1.37
N LEU A 568 -17.63 14.60 1.31
CA LEU A 568 -18.50 14.37 2.48
C LEU A 568 -19.22 13.01 2.43
N PHE A 569 -19.60 12.53 1.25
CA PHE A 569 -20.43 11.35 1.05
C PHE A 569 -19.84 10.42 0.01
N ARG A 570 -19.91 9.11 0.26
CA ARG A 570 -19.70 8.06 -0.74
C ARG A 570 -20.94 7.16 -0.78
N LEU A 571 -21.42 6.87 -1.98
CA LEU A 571 -22.53 5.94 -2.22
C LEU A 571 -22.01 4.78 -3.08
N ASP A 572 -22.17 3.57 -2.56
CA ASP A 572 -21.84 2.32 -3.26
C ASP A 572 -23.10 1.46 -3.43
N GLY A 573 -23.32 0.90 -4.62
CA GLY A 573 -24.35 -0.10 -4.91
C GLY A 573 -23.73 -1.49 -5.00
N VAL A 574 -24.33 -2.46 -4.32
CA VAL A 574 -23.73 -3.79 -4.11
C VAL A 574 -24.77 -4.87 -4.38
N PRO A 575 -24.94 -5.32 -5.63
CA PRO A 575 -25.55 -6.62 -5.88
C PRO A 575 -24.79 -7.73 -5.14
N PHE A 576 -25.55 -8.67 -4.58
CA PHE A 576 -24.98 -9.80 -3.86
C PHE A 576 -25.69 -11.11 -4.17
N LEU A 577 -24.99 -12.21 -3.92
CA LEU A 577 -25.51 -13.57 -3.93
C LEU A 577 -24.98 -14.30 -2.70
N ASP A 578 -25.89 -14.79 -1.86
CA ASP A 578 -25.57 -15.61 -0.70
C ASP A 578 -26.07 -17.03 -0.94
N THR A 579 -25.24 -18.03 -0.67
CA THR A 579 -25.65 -19.44 -0.71
C THR A 579 -25.20 -20.16 0.54
N ALA A 580 -26.11 -20.92 1.13
CA ALA A 580 -25.88 -21.55 2.41
C ALA A 580 -26.50 -22.93 2.54
N ARG A 581 -25.86 -23.76 3.35
CA ARG A 581 -26.42 -25.00 3.86
C ARG A 581 -26.15 -25.06 5.35
N ILE A 582 -27.15 -25.44 6.14
CA ILE A 582 -27.04 -25.55 7.59
C ILE A 582 -27.66 -26.85 8.07
N SER A 583 -27.10 -27.48 9.09
CA SER A 583 -27.48 -28.84 9.50
C SER A 583 -28.95 -29.03 9.88
N SER A 584 -29.68 -27.96 10.20
CA SER A 584 -31.12 -28.00 10.48
C SER A 584 -32.00 -27.98 9.23
N HIS A 585 -31.41 -27.71 8.05
CA HIS A 585 -32.11 -27.60 6.78
C HIS A 585 -31.44 -28.51 5.74
N ALA A 586 -32.21 -29.43 5.16
CA ALA A 586 -31.67 -30.40 4.20
C ALA A 586 -31.24 -29.74 2.87
N GLN A 587 -32.00 -28.74 2.43
CA GLN A 587 -31.84 -28.04 1.17
C GLN A 587 -30.90 -26.83 1.28
N TRP A 588 -30.32 -26.43 0.15
CA TRP A 588 -29.58 -25.19 0.03
C TRP A 588 -30.53 -23.99 0.09
N LEU A 589 -30.09 -22.94 0.77
CA LEU A 589 -30.72 -21.64 0.85
C LEU A 589 -29.93 -20.69 -0.07
N VAL A 590 -30.62 -19.93 -0.92
CA VAL A 590 -29.97 -19.05 -1.88
C VAL A 590 -30.68 -17.72 -1.90
N ASP A 591 -29.95 -16.67 -1.54
CA ASP A 591 -30.49 -15.32 -1.50
C ASP A 591 -29.78 -14.45 -2.52
N SER A 592 -30.53 -13.55 -3.15
CA SER A 592 -29.99 -12.52 -4.02
C SER A 592 -30.63 -11.19 -3.71
N GLY A 593 -29.91 -10.11 -3.98
CA GLY A 593 -30.44 -8.78 -3.71
C GLY A 593 -29.42 -7.68 -3.96
N ILE A 594 -29.75 -6.51 -3.41
CA ILE A 594 -28.91 -5.33 -3.49
C ILE A 594 -28.71 -4.72 -2.11
N GLN A 595 -27.51 -4.24 -1.86
CA GLN A 595 -27.19 -3.41 -0.71
C GLN A 595 -26.71 -2.05 -1.19
N LEU A 596 -27.24 -0.99 -0.57
CA LEU A 596 -26.74 0.37 -0.72
C LEU A 596 -25.90 0.71 0.49
N ARG A 597 -24.69 1.24 0.29
CA ARG A 597 -23.79 1.71 1.35
C ARG A 597 -23.55 3.21 1.20
N VAL A 598 -23.83 3.97 2.25
CA VAL A 598 -23.63 5.42 2.32
C VAL A 598 -22.61 5.72 3.40
N SER A 599 -21.38 6.06 3.00
CA SER A 599 -20.32 6.51 3.90
C SER A 599 -20.40 8.02 4.10
N VAL A 600 -20.31 8.47 5.36
CA VAL A 600 -20.44 9.88 5.76
C VAL A 600 -19.15 10.34 6.43
N LEU A 601 -18.49 11.36 5.87
CA LEU A 601 -17.29 12.04 6.40
C LEU A 601 -16.10 11.10 6.72
N SER A 602 -16.08 9.89 6.15
CA SER A 602 -15.20 8.79 6.57
C SER A 602 -15.31 8.43 8.07
N ALA A 603 -16.44 8.74 8.69
CA ALA A 603 -16.70 8.49 10.10
C ALA A 603 -17.47 7.17 10.31
N PHE A 604 -18.47 6.92 9.47
CA PHE A 604 -19.28 5.71 9.49
C PHE A 604 -19.98 5.49 8.14
N THR A 605 -20.38 4.24 7.89
CA THR A 605 -21.20 3.82 6.76
C THR A 605 -22.56 3.34 7.25
N ILE A 606 -23.65 3.85 6.67
CA ILE A 606 -24.99 3.25 6.79
C ILE A 606 -25.19 2.31 5.60
N SER A 607 -25.63 1.08 5.86
CA SER A 607 -25.98 0.13 4.81
C SER A 607 -27.44 -0.26 4.89
N VAL A 608 -28.11 -0.27 3.74
CA VAL A 608 -29.47 -0.79 3.58
C VAL A 608 -29.40 -1.99 2.65
N SER A 609 -29.71 -3.18 3.14
CA SER A 609 -29.77 -4.41 2.34
C SER A 609 -31.20 -4.82 2.11
N LEU A 610 -31.55 -5.11 0.87
CA LEU A 610 -32.79 -5.75 0.43
C LEU A 610 -32.43 -7.06 -0.25
N GLY A 611 -32.79 -8.18 0.36
CA GLY A 611 -32.57 -9.52 -0.18
C GLY A 611 -33.86 -10.31 -0.32
N GLY A 612 -33.88 -11.24 -1.26
CA GLY A 612 -34.94 -12.24 -1.42
C GLY A 612 -34.36 -13.65 -1.47
N ASP A 613 -35.00 -14.58 -0.77
CA ASP A 613 -34.78 -16.01 -0.94
C ASP A 613 -35.34 -16.44 -2.30
N LEU A 614 -34.47 -16.94 -3.18
CA LEU A 614 -34.82 -17.36 -4.53
C LEU A 614 -35.72 -18.60 -4.55
N ARG A 615 -35.86 -19.33 -3.44
CA ARG A 615 -36.67 -20.54 -3.37
C ARG A 615 -38.07 -20.29 -2.82
N THR A 616 -38.19 -19.57 -1.71
CA THR A 616 -39.50 -19.31 -1.07
C THR A 616 -40.13 -17.98 -1.49
N GLY A 617 -39.36 -17.07 -2.09
CA GLY A 617 -39.79 -15.71 -2.37
C GLY A 617 -39.89 -14.82 -1.13
N GLN A 618 -39.41 -15.29 0.04
CA GLN A 618 -39.32 -14.47 1.24
C GLN A 618 -38.34 -13.31 1.03
N HIS A 619 -38.67 -12.13 1.56
CA HIS A 619 -37.80 -10.96 1.51
C HIS A 619 -37.36 -10.52 2.90
N ALA A 620 -36.16 -9.95 2.98
CA ALA A 620 -35.63 -9.34 4.19
C ALA A 620 -35.04 -7.96 3.88
N ILE A 621 -35.25 -7.03 4.81
CA ILE A 621 -34.67 -5.69 4.78
C ILE A 621 -33.92 -5.47 6.09
N LEU A 622 -32.71 -4.95 6.01
CA LEU A 622 -31.95 -4.52 7.18
C LEU A 622 -31.27 -3.19 6.92
N ILE A 623 -31.43 -2.29 7.89
CA ILE A 623 -30.62 -1.08 8.01
C ILE A 623 -29.60 -1.31 9.09
N ASP A 624 -28.33 -1.25 8.75
CA ASP A 624 -27.23 -1.37 9.68
C ASP A 624 -26.28 -0.18 9.55
N SER A 625 -25.48 0.07 10.57
CA SER A 625 -24.36 0.98 10.45
C SER A 625 -23.06 0.28 10.81
N MET A 626 -22.06 0.52 10.00
CA MET A 626 -20.69 0.11 10.22
C MET A 626 -19.85 1.35 10.48
N ARG A 627 -18.76 1.16 11.20
CA ARG A 627 -17.72 2.16 11.27
C ARG A 627 -16.84 2.06 10.03
N ASP A 628 -16.37 3.21 9.53
CA ASP A 628 -15.40 3.25 8.43
C ASP A 628 -13.99 2.84 8.86
#